data_AF-A0A2M7R1F5-F1
#
_entry.id   AF-A0A2M7R1F5-F1
#
_cell.length_a   1.000
_cell.length_b   1.000
_cell.length_c   1.000
_cell.angle_alpha   90.00
_cell.angle_beta   90.00
_cell.angle_gamma   90.00
#
_symmetry.space_group_name_H-M   'P 1'
#
loop_
_entity.id
_entity.type
_entity.pdbx_description
1 polymer ?
#
loop_
_entity_poly.entity_id
_entity_poly.type
_entity_poly.pdbx_seq_one_letter_code
_entity_poly.pdbx_strand_id
1 'polypeptide(L)'
;MCFGDARISVLFTIPLGFATGMLAATIAVGGFIGVPAMIYVLGAPAIMGSATELVIAFVMGMGGSFKYALHGLVDIRLSLIILAGSLFGVQLGAIGTTYVKGYVIKLVMGVIMIIVLFSRGLMVPVYSSQLGLINPLAEGTVKILKSTSFGLMIIALLIGAFIVLKAMWQGIRAERKTATQEVLDHGRV
;
A
#
# COMPACT_ATOMS: atom_id res chain seq x y z
N MET A 1 23.69 -11.57 -3.00
CA MET A 1 23.47 -10.20 -2.47
C MET A 1 22.95 -10.38 -1.05
N CYS A 2 23.66 -9.89 -0.02
CA CYS A 2 23.27 -10.11 1.38
C CYS A 2 22.21 -9.07 1.78
N PHE A 3 20.98 -9.51 2.03
CA PHE A 3 19.94 -8.72 2.69
C PHE A 3 19.84 -9.25 4.13
N GLY A 4 20.62 -8.68 5.06
CA GLY A 4 20.79 -9.26 6.40
C GLY A 4 21.28 -10.72 6.34
N ASP A 5 20.95 -11.53 7.34
CA ASP A 5 21.37 -12.94 7.46
C ASP A 5 20.76 -13.90 6.41
N ALA A 6 19.97 -13.42 5.45
CA ALA A 6 19.36 -14.25 4.41
C ALA A 6 20.19 -14.25 3.11
N ARG A 7 20.72 -15.42 2.73
CA ARG A 7 21.34 -15.68 1.43
C ARG A 7 20.25 -15.76 0.36
N ILE A 8 19.79 -14.63 -0.15
CA ILE A 8 18.81 -14.59 -1.24
C ILE A 8 19.54 -14.78 -2.57
N SER A 9 19.09 -15.77 -3.34
CA SER A 9 19.68 -16.11 -4.62
C SER A 9 19.30 -15.04 -5.66
N VAL A 10 20.31 -14.37 -6.21
CA VAL A 10 20.17 -13.28 -7.20
C VAL A 10 19.35 -13.72 -8.42
N LEU A 11 19.39 -15.02 -8.73
CA LEU A 11 18.66 -15.65 -9.81
C LEU A 11 17.14 -15.57 -9.65
N PHE A 12 16.61 -15.50 -8.42
CA PHE A 12 15.18 -15.31 -8.17
C PHE A 12 14.80 -13.84 -8.03
N THR A 13 15.71 -13.00 -7.53
CA THR A 13 15.43 -11.56 -7.30
C THR A 13 15.31 -10.78 -8.61
N ILE A 14 16.18 -11.04 -9.59
CA ILE A 14 16.17 -10.32 -10.88
C ILE A 14 14.85 -10.51 -11.65
N PRO A 15 14.39 -11.73 -11.95
CA PRO A 15 13.15 -11.91 -12.70
C PRO A 15 11.93 -11.43 -11.91
N LEU A 16 11.93 -11.60 -10.59
CA LEU A 16 10.85 -11.13 -9.73
C LEU A 16 10.77 -9.60 -9.73
N GLY A 17 11.88 -8.91 -9.51
CA GLY A 17 11.95 -7.45 -9.54
C GLY A 17 11.66 -6.86 -10.91
N PHE A 18 12.07 -7.54 -11.99
CA PHE A 18 11.71 -7.14 -13.34
C PHE A 18 10.20 -7.28 -13.60
N ALA A 19 9.60 -8.41 -13.20
CA ALA A 19 8.16 -8.62 -13.38
C ALA A 19 7.33 -7.63 -12.54
N THR A 20 7.66 -7.43 -11.27
CA THR A 20 6.95 -6.45 -10.42
C THR A 20 7.18 -5.02 -10.90
N GLY A 21 8.38 -4.70 -11.38
CA GLY A 21 8.71 -3.41 -11.98
C GLY A 21 7.92 -3.13 -13.26
N MET A 22 7.76 -4.11 -14.15
CA MET A 22 6.92 -3.97 -15.35
C MET A 22 5.44 -3.77 -14.99
N LEU A 23 4.93 -4.50 -14.00
CA LEU A 23 3.56 -4.35 -13.51
C LEU A 23 3.34 -3.00 -12.82
N ALA A 24 4.34 -2.50 -12.10
CA ALA A 24 4.35 -1.15 -11.56
C ALA A 24 4.27 -0.13 -12.70
N ALA A 25 5.15 -0.23 -13.69
CA ALA A 25 5.27 0.72 -14.81
C ALA A 25 4.00 0.83 -15.67
N THR A 26 3.27 -0.28 -15.85
CA THR A 26 2.13 -0.36 -16.79
C THR A 26 0.79 -0.03 -16.15
N ILE A 27 0.52 -0.58 -14.97
CA ILE A 27 -0.80 -0.50 -14.32
C ILE A 27 -0.73 0.09 -12.90
N ALA A 28 0.45 0.49 -12.43
CA ALA A 28 0.67 1.00 -11.07
C ALA A 28 0.24 0.00 -9.97
N VAL A 29 0.39 -1.31 -10.22
CA VAL A 29 0.04 -2.39 -9.27
C VAL A 29 1.29 -2.98 -8.57
N GLY A 30 2.42 -2.28 -8.69
CA GLY A 30 3.72 -2.69 -8.14
C GLY A 30 3.63 -3.14 -6.68
N GLY A 31 3.18 -2.27 -5.79
CA GLY A 31 3.15 -2.57 -4.36
C GLY A 31 2.19 -3.69 -3.95
N PHE A 32 1.14 -3.95 -4.73
CA PHE A 32 0.18 -5.03 -4.43
C PHE A 32 0.78 -6.41 -4.65
N ILE A 33 1.66 -6.55 -5.65
CA ILE A 33 2.31 -7.83 -5.99
C ILE A 33 3.73 -7.87 -5.41
N GLY A 34 4.45 -6.76 -5.47
CA GLY A 34 5.83 -6.60 -5.03
C GLY A 34 6.02 -6.79 -3.52
N VAL A 35 5.17 -6.19 -2.67
CA VAL A 35 5.33 -6.35 -1.21
C VAL A 35 5.11 -7.81 -0.77
N PRO A 36 4.02 -8.51 -1.16
CA PRO A 36 3.86 -9.93 -0.82
C PRO A 36 4.93 -10.81 -1.45
N ALA A 37 5.35 -10.53 -2.69
CA ALA A 37 6.43 -11.26 -3.34
C ALA A 37 7.74 -11.18 -2.56
N MET A 38 8.12 -9.99 -2.10
CA MET A 38 9.31 -9.81 -1.26
C MET A 38 9.20 -10.58 0.08
N ILE A 39 8.02 -10.60 0.69
CA ILE A 39 7.81 -11.25 2.00
C ILE A 39 7.78 -12.77 1.87
N TYR A 40 6.99 -13.31 0.93
CA TYR A 40 6.73 -14.75 0.83
C TYR A 40 7.73 -15.48 -0.07
N VAL A 41 8.23 -14.85 -1.14
CA VAL A 41 9.18 -15.50 -2.07
C VAL A 41 10.62 -15.32 -1.58
N LEU A 42 10.97 -14.13 -1.09
CA LEU A 42 12.34 -13.82 -0.66
C LEU A 42 12.53 -13.85 0.86
N GLY A 43 11.47 -13.99 1.65
CA GLY A 43 11.55 -14.01 3.12
C GLY A 43 11.90 -12.66 3.74
N ALA A 44 11.78 -11.56 2.98
CA ALA A 44 12.18 -10.24 3.46
C ALA A 44 11.21 -9.70 4.53
N PRO A 45 11.70 -8.92 5.51
CA PRO A 45 10.84 -8.21 6.44
C PRO A 45 9.85 -7.29 5.71
N ALA A 46 8.60 -7.25 6.15
CA ALA A 46 7.56 -6.44 5.51
C ALA A 46 7.92 -4.95 5.39
N ILE A 47 8.63 -4.40 6.38
CA ILE A 47 9.11 -3.00 6.34
C ILE A 47 10.06 -2.78 5.16
N MET A 48 10.95 -3.74 4.86
CA MET A 48 11.83 -3.63 3.69
C MET A 48 11.03 -3.70 2.39
N GLY A 49 10.10 -4.64 2.26
CA GLY A 49 9.28 -4.78 1.06
C GLY A 49 8.45 -3.52 0.76
N SER A 50 7.81 -2.94 1.78
CA SER A 50 7.06 -1.68 1.61
C SER A 50 7.97 -0.49 1.30
N ALA A 51 9.18 -0.43 1.89
CA ALA A 51 10.13 0.64 1.62
C ALA A 51 10.66 0.60 0.17
N THR A 52 10.98 -0.58 -0.35
CA THR A 52 11.45 -0.73 -1.74
C THR A 52 10.37 -0.32 -2.74
N GLU A 53 9.10 -0.68 -2.49
CA GLU A 53 7.99 -0.30 -3.36
C GLU A 53 7.71 1.20 -3.33
N LEU A 54 7.93 1.88 -2.19
CA LEU A 54 7.83 3.34 -2.11
C LEU A 54 8.89 4.03 -3.00
N VAL A 55 10.12 3.50 -3.01
CA VAL A 55 11.20 4.03 -3.87
C VAL A 55 10.87 3.81 -5.35
N ILE A 56 10.36 2.63 -5.72
CA ILE A 56 9.95 2.32 -7.09
C ILE A 56 8.82 3.27 -7.53
N ALA A 57 7.80 3.45 -6.70
CA ALA A 57 6.69 4.35 -6.98
C ALA A 57 7.15 5.81 -7.13
N PHE A 58 8.10 6.25 -6.31
CA PHE A 58 8.68 7.59 -6.41
C PHE A 58 9.43 7.80 -7.74
N VAL A 59 10.32 6.88 -8.12
CA VAL A 59 11.10 6.98 -9.37
C VAL A 59 10.17 6.94 -10.58
N MET A 60 9.20 6.04 -10.59
CA MET A 60 8.22 5.94 -11.67
C MET A 60 7.33 7.19 -11.75
N GLY A 61 6.83 7.68 -10.61
CA GLY A 61 6.00 8.88 -10.54
C GLY A 61 6.76 10.12 -11.00
N MET A 62 8.03 10.26 -10.63
CA MET A 62 8.90 11.35 -11.09
C MET A 62 9.12 11.28 -12.61
N GLY A 63 9.50 10.11 -13.13
CA GLY A 63 9.71 9.91 -14.57
C GLY A 63 8.45 10.18 -15.39
N GLY A 64 7.30 9.68 -14.94
CA GLY A 64 6.00 9.96 -15.53
C GLY A 64 5.68 11.46 -15.53
N SER A 65 5.73 12.10 -14.36
CA SER A 65 5.43 13.52 -14.21
C SER A 65 6.33 14.39 -15.09
N PHE A 66 7.63 14.09 -15.16
CA PHE A 66 8.57 14.80 -16.01
C PHE A 66 8.22 14.66 -17.50
N LYS A 67 7.91 13.44 -17.96
CA LYS A 67 7.49 13.19 -19.34
C LYS A 67 6.22 13.94 -19.69
N TYR A 68 5.19 13.89 -18.84
CA TYR A 68 3.95 14.63 -19.06
C TYR A 68 4.15 16.15 -19.02
N ALA A 69 5.06 16.64 -18.18
CA ALA A 69 5.40 18.06 -18.10
C ALA A 69 6.03 18.56 -19.40
N LEU A 70 6.91 17.78 -20.03
CA LEU A 70 7.49 18.11 -21.35
C LEU A 70 6.43 18.24 -22.45
N HIS A 71 5.31 17.51 -22.33
CA HIS A 71 4.21 17.58 -23.27
C HIS A 71 3.16 18.65 -22.92
N GLY A 72 3.37 19.45 -21.87
CA GLY A 72 2.43 20.50 -21.44
C GLY A 72 1.11 19.97 -20.88
N LEU A 73 1.05 18.69 -20.49
CA LEU A 73 -0.17 18.02 -20.01
C LEU A 73 -0.34 18.12 -18.48
N VAL A 74 0.55 18.84 -17.78
CA VAL A 74 0.56 18.93 -16.32
C VAL A 74 -0.02 20.27 -15.86
N ASP A 75 -1.16 20.21 -15.19
CA ASP A 75 -1.72 21.35 -14.47
C ASP A 75 -0.98 21.52 -13.13
N ILE A 76 -0.15 22.56 -13.05
CA ILE A 76 0.65 22.89 -11.87
C ILE A 76 -0.24 23.22 -10.66
N ARG A 77 -1.40 23.86 -10.86
CA ARG A 77 -2.31 24.21 -9.74
C ARG A 77 -2.88 22.96 -9.11
N LEU A 78 -3.39 22.04 -9.93
CA LEU A 78 -3.95 20.78 -9.45
C LEU A 78 -2.87 19.91 -8.81
N SER A 79 -1.69 19.84 -9.43
CA SER A 79 -0.55 19.07 -8.93
C SER A 79 -0.10 19.55 -7.54
N LEU A 80 -0.03 20.87 -7.32
CA LEU A 80 0.32 21.45 -6.02
C LEU A 80 -0.70 21.13 -4.93
N ILE A 81 -2.01 21.17 -5.25
CA ILE A 81 -3.07 20.81 -4.29
C ILE A 81 -2.96 19.34 -3.88
N ILE A 82 -2.77 18.44 -4.86
CA ILE A 82 -2.61 17.00 -4.60
C ILE A 82 -1.34 16.73 -3.79
N LEU A 83 -0.22 17.38 -4.14
CA LEU A 83 1.04 17.26 -3.41
C LEU A 83 0.92 17.76 -1.96
N ALA A 84 0.25 18.90 -1.74
CA ALA A 84 0.04 19.43 -0.39
C ALA A 84 -0.76 18.46 0.48
N GLY A 85 -1.85 17.89 -0.05
CA GLY A 85 -2.64 16.87 0.64
C GLY A 85 -1.85 15.60 0.92
N SER A 86 -1.06 15.13 -0.05
CA SER A 86 -0.22 13.94 0.09
C SER A 86 0.89 14.13 1.12
N LEU A 87 1.61 15.26 1.10
CA LEU A 87 2.68 15.56 2.05
C LEU A 87 2.17 15.58 3.49
N PHE A 88 0.99 16.14 3.72
CA PHE A 88 0.36 16.13 5.04
C PHE A 88 -0.02 14.71 5.48
N GLY A 89 -0.65 13.94 4.58
CA GLY A 89 -1.04 12.56 4.85
C GLY A 89 0.16 11.63 5.11
N VAL A 90 1.24 11.75 4.33
CA VAL A 90 2.45 10.94 4.47
C VAL A 90 3.16 11.22 5.78
N GLN A 91 3.25 12.49 6.22
CA GLN A 91 3.85 12.84 7.51
C GLN A 91 3.07 12.24 8.68
N LEU A 92 1.73 12.37 8.68
CA LEU A 92 0.88 11.74 9.68
C LEU A 92 1.02 10.21 9.67
N GLY A 93 1.10 9.61 8.48
CA GLY A 93 1.32 8.18 8.32
C GLY A 93 2.67 7.71 8.88
N ALA A 94 3.75 8.45 8.57
CA ALA A 94 5.11 8.15 9.05
C ALA A 94 5.18 8.20 10.58
N ILE A 95 4.64 9.26 11.19
CA ILE A 95 4.53 9.38 12.65
C ILE A 95 3.67 8.25 13.22
N GLY A 96 2.56 7.89 12.58
CA GLY A 96 1.70 6.80 13.04
C GLY A 96 2.42 5.44 13.07
N THR A 97 3.30 5.18 12.11
CA THR A 97 4.04 3.90 12.04
C THR A 97 5.13 3.73 13.09
N THR A 98 5.63 4.81 13.71
CA THR A 98 6.66 4.69 14.77
C THR A 98 6.08 4.18 16.09
N TYR A 99 4.81 4.46 16.38
CA TYR A 99 4.13 4.02 17.60
C TYR A 99 3.54 2.60 17.50
N VAL A 100 3.51 2.00 16.30
CA VAL A 100 2.81 0.73 16.05
C VAL A 100 3.80 -0.42 15.98
N LYS A 101 3.48 -1.53 16.67
CA LYS A 101 4.29 -2.76 16.63
C LYS A 101 4.33 -3.33 15.21
N GLY A 102 5.51 -3.76 14.75
CA GLY A 102 5.71 -4.27 13.38
C GLY A 102 4.81 -5.44 12.98
N TYR A 103 4.38 -6.29 13.91
CA TYR A 103 3.40 -7.37 13.63
C TYR A 103 2.02 -6.81 13.25
N VAL A 104 1.57 -5.72 13.90
CA VAL A 104 0.28 -5.10 13.59
C VAL A 104 0.30 -4.48 12.19
N ILE A 105 1.43 -3.89 11.78
CA ILE A 105 1.62 -3.37 10.42
C ILE A 105 1.46 -4.48 9.38
N LYS A 106 2.08 -5.65 9.61
CA LYS A 106 1.92 -6.83 8.74
C LYS A 106 0.47 -7.28 8.63
N LEU A 107 -0.25 -7.34 9.76
CA LEU A 107 -1.64 -7.76 9.80
C LEU A 107 -2.56 -6.77 9.06
N VAL A 108 -2.40 -5.48 9.31
CA VAL A 108 -3.17 -4.42 8.62
C VAL A 108 -2.99 -4.49 7.11
N MET A 109 -1.73 -4.58 6.67
CA MET A 109 -1.41 -4.67 5.25
C MET A 109 -2.02 -5.91 4.61
N GLY A 110 -1.90 -7.08 5.25
CA GLY A 110 -2.49 -8.32 4.74
C GLY A 110 -4.02 -8.26 4.65
N VAL A 111 -4.69 -7.73 5.68
CA VAL A 111 -6.16 -7.58 5.68
C VAL A 111 -6.62 -6.65 4.54
N ILE A 112 -5.99 -5.49 4.39
CA ILE A 112 -6.34 -4.53 3.33
C ILE A 112 -6.09 -5.15 1.95
N MET A 113 -4.95 -5.84 1.76
CA MET A 113 -4.63 -6.51 0.50
C MET A 113 -5.65 -7.56 0.11
N ILE A 114 -6.08 -8.41 1.05
CA ILE A 114 -7.09 -9.45 0.77
C ILE A 114 -8.42 -8.83 0.36
N ILE A 115 -8.88 -7.79 1.06
CA ILE A 115 -10.14 -7.11 0.74
C ILE A 115 -10.06 -6.46 -0.66
N VAL A 116 -8.93 -5.81 -0.97
CA VAL A 116 -8.70 -5.20 -2.29
C VAL A 116 -8.62 -6.27 -3.37
N LEU A 117 -7.95 -7.39 -3.12
CA LEU A 117 -7.86 -8.52 -4.06
C LEU A 117 -9.25 -9.03 -4.42
N PHE A 118 -10.08 -9.28 -3.42
CA PHE A 118 -11.45 -9.75 -3.62
C PHE A 118 -12.28 -8.73 -4.42
N SER A 119 -12.21 -7.45 -4.06
CA SER A 119 -12.90 -6.36 -4.77
C SER A 119 -12.48 -6.23 -6.24
N ARG A 120 -11.17 -6.35 -6.56
CA ARG A 120 -10.68 -6.28 -7.94
C ARG A 120 -11.01 -7.54 -8.72
N GLY A 121 -10.92 -8.71 -8.08
CA GLY A 121 -11.31 -9.99 -8.65
C GLY A 121 -12.76 -10.01 -9.11
N LEU A 122 -13.67 -9.44 -8.32
CA LEU A 122 -15.07 -9.26 -8.70
C LEU A 122 -15.26 -8.39 -9.95
N MET A 123 -14.32 -7.48 -10.23
CA MET A 123 -14.40 -6.55 -11.36
C MET A 123 -13.82 -7.13 -12.67
N VAL A 124 -13.00 -8.18 -12.60
CA VAL A 124 -12.43 -8.89 -13.77
C VAL A 124 -13.48 -9.30 -14.83
N PRO A 125 -14.60 -9.96 -14.50
CA PRO A 125 -15.60 -10.34 -15.50
C PRO A 125 -16.27 -9.15 -16.18
N VAL A 126 -16.39 -8.00 -15.51
CA VAL A 126 -16.91 -6.77 -16.12
C VAL A 126 -15.94 -6.26 -17.18
N TYR A 127 -14.64 -6.26 -16.89
CA TYR A 127 -13.63 -5.89 -17.88
C TYR A 127 -13.60 -6.87 -19.05
N SER A 128 -13.66 -8.18 -18.79
CA SER A 128 -13.72 -9.20 -19.85
C SER A 128 -14.95 -9.06 -20.76
N SER A 129 -16.10 -8.66 -20.20
CA SER A 129 -17.30 -8.37 -20.99
C SER A 129 -17.16 -7.10 -21.83
N GLN A 130 -16.48 -6.06 -21.33
CA GLN A 130 -16.22 -4.82 -22.07
C GLN A 130 -15.20 -5.02 -23.20
N LEU A 131 -14.26 -5.95 -23.02
CA LEU A 131 -13.31 -6.35 -24.05
C LEU A 131 -13.89 -7.33 -25.08
N GLY A 132 -15.15 -7.75 -24.96
CA GLY A 132 -15.81 -8.66 -25.91
C GLY A 132 -15.34 -10.12 -25.84
N LEU A 133 -14.63 -10.51 -24.77
CA LEU A 133 -14.11 -11.87 -24.58
C LEU A 133 -15.13 -12.85 -24.00
N ILE A 134 -16.23 -12.33 -23.43
CA ILE A 134 -17.37 -13.11 -22.93
C ILE A 134 -18.68 -12.50 -23.42
N ASN A 135 -19.76 -13.29 -23.39
CA ASN A 135 -21.11 -12.81 -23.72
C ASN A 135 -21.42 -11.52 -22.94
N PRO A 136 -22.00 -10.50 -23.60
CA PRO A 136 -22.28 -9.22 -22.97
C PRO A 136 -23.14 -9.44 -21.73
N LEU A 137 -22.59 -9.09 -20.57
CA LEU A 137 -23.32 -9.14 -19.31
C LEU A 137 -24.49 -8.15 -19.39
N ALA A 138 -25.66 -8.57 -18.90
CA ALA A 138 -26.81 -7.68 -18.78
C ALA A 138 -26.41 -6.41 -18.02
N GLU A 139 -26.87 -5.24 -18.49
CA GLU A 139 -26.52 -3.94 -17.90
C GLU A 139 -26.83 -3.86 -16.39
N GLY A 140 -27.87 -4.59 -15.94
CA GLY A 140 -28.21 -4.76 -14.53
C GLY A 140 -27.11 -5.45 -13.71
N THR A 141 -26.51 -6.53 -14.23
CA THR A 141 -25.43 -7.26 -13.56
C THR A 141 -24.15 -6.43 -13.48
N VAL A 142 -23.83 -5.68 -14.54
CA VAL A 142 -22.68 -4.75 -14.55
C VAL A 142 -22.86 -3.64 -13.50
N LYS A 143 -24.07 -3.08 -13.40
CA LYS A 143 -24.39 -2.02 -12.43
C LYS A 143 -24.31 -2.52 -10.99
N ILE A 144 -24.85 -3.70 -10.70
CA ILE A 144 -24.78 -4.32 -9.37
C ILE A 144 -23.32 -4.60 -9.02
N LEU A 145 -22.57 -5.25 -9.91
CA LEU A 145 -21.19 -5.65 -9.63
C LEU A 145 -20.26 -4.43 -9.43
N LYS A 146 -20.45 -3.36 -10.20
CA LYS A 146 -19.72 -2.09 -10.01
C LYS A 146 -20.09 -1.42 -8.67
N SER A 147 -21.37 -1.40 -8.31
CA SER A 147 -21.84 -0.77 -7.07
C SER A 147 -21.38 -1.55 -5.83
N THR A 148 -21.45 -2.88 -5.87
CA THR A 148 -20.93 -3.76 -4.83
C THR A 148 -19.42 -3.61 -4.68
N SER A 149 -18.65 -3.57 -5.78
CA SER A 149 -17.20 -3.38 -5.74
C SER A 149 -16.80 -2.03 -5.17
N PHE A 150 -17.54 -0.97 -5.50
CA PHE A 150 -17.34 0.37 -4.95
C PHE A 150 -17.67 0.42 -3.45
N GLY A 151 -18.77 -0.20 -3.02
CA GLY A 151 -19.13 -0.32 -1.60
C GLY A 151 -18.08 -1.08 -0.80
N LEU A 152 -17.58 -2.19 -1.34
CA LEU A 152 -16.47 -2.97 -0.75
C LEU A 152 -15.21 -2.12 -0.56
N MET A 153 -14.92 -1.20 -1.49
CA MET A 153 -13.78 -0.29 -1.36
C MET A 153 -13.91 0.72 -0.25
N ILE A 154 -15.10 1.32 -0.10
CA ILE A 154 -15.36 2.24 1.00
C ILE A 154 -15.20 1.51 2.32
N ILE A 155 -15.76 0.30 2.44
CA ILE A 155 -15.64 -0.53 3.64
C ILE A 155 -14.16 -0.88 3.91
N ALA A 156 -13.40 -1.27 2.89
CA ALA A 156 -11.98 -1.56 3.01
C ALA A 156 -11.19 -0.35 3.57
N LEU A 157 -11.49 0.84 3.06
CA LEU A 157 -10.85 2.09 3.50
C LEU A 157 -11.21 2.41 4.95
N LEU A 158 -12.48 2.28 5.33
CA LEU A 158 -12.95 2.55 6.69
C LEU A 158 -12.36 1.56 7.70
N ILE A 159 -12.33 0.27 7.35
CA ILE A 159 -11.71 -0.78 8.18
C ILE A 159 -10.21 -0.50 8.33
N GLY A 160 -9.52 -0.22 7.23
CA GLY A 160 -8.10 0.11 7.24
C GLY A 160 -7.79 1.31 8.14
N ALA A 161 -8.53 2.41 7.94
CA ALA A 161 -8.41 3.62 8.75
C ALA A 161 -8.67 3.33 10.25
N PHE A 162 -9.72 2.57 10.55
CA PHE A 162 -10.08 2.22 11.93
C PHE A 162 -8.98 1.38 12.61
N ILE A 163 -8.45 0.36 11.93
CA ILE A 163 -7.40 -0.49 12.52
C ILE A 163 -6.13 0.32 12.74
N VAL A 164 -5.73 1.17 11.79
CA VAL A 164 -4.54 2.03 11.92
C VAL A 164 -4.71 3.03 13.07
N LEU A 165 -5.84 3.73 13.15
CA LEU A 165 -6.14 4.67 14.23
C LEU A 165 -6.14 3.98 15.61
N LYS A 166 -6.79 2.81 15.71
CA LYS A 166 -6.82 2.03 16.96
C LYS A 166 -5.42 1.56 17.36
N ALA A 167 -4.63 1.06 16.41
CA ALA A 167 -3.26 0.61 16.66
C ALA A 167 -2.37 1.78 17.13
N MET A 168 -2.50 2.94 16.50
CA MET A 168 -1.76 4.16 16.85
C MET A 168 -2.13 4.65 18.26
N TRP A 169 -3.42 4.71 18.61
CA TRP A 169 -3.86 5.09 19.96
C TRP A 169 -3.40 4.10 21.04
N GLN A 170 -3.39 2.80 20.74
CA GLN A 170 -2.87 1.80 21.67
C GLN A 170 -1.35 1.94 21.88
N GLY A 171 -0.60 2.23 20.80
CA GLY A 171 0.84 2.51 20.85
C GLY A 171 1.18 3.70 21.74
N ILE A 172 0.54 4.86 21.49
CA ILE A 172 0.77 6.10 22.26
C ILE A 172 0.40 5.92 23.74
N ARG A 173 -0.70 5.20 24.05
CA ARG A 173 -1.11 4.92 25.43
C ARG A 173 -0.14 3.99 26.15
N ALA A 174 0.45 3.02 25.45
CA ALA A 174 1.44 2.12 26.04
C ALA A 174 2.71 2.87 26.42
N GLU A 175 3.22 3.74 25.55
CA GLU A 175 4.42 4.53 25.81
C GLU A 175 4.22 5.55 26.94
N ARG A 176 3.05 6.22 27.00
CA ARG A 176 2.72 7.12 28.12
C ARG A 176 2.67 6.41 29.48
N LYS A 177 2.25 5.14 29.52
CA LYS A 177 2.25 4.34 30.75
C LYS A 177 3.67 4.00 31.19
N THR A 178 4.55 3.64 30.26
CA THR A 178 5.97 3.36 30.56
C THR A 178 6.70 4.61 31.04
N ALA A 179 6.52 5.75 30.36
CA ALA A 179 7.13 7.03 30.77
C ALA A 179 6.63 7.51 32.14
N THR A 180 5.35 7.28 32.47
CA THR A 180 4.80 7.62 33.80
C THR A 180 5.37 6.69 34.88
N GLN A 181 5.61 5.41 34.56
CA GLN A 181 6.19 4.44 35.49
C GLN A 181 7.66 4.75 35.79
N GLU A 182 8.45 5.17 34.79
CA GLU A 182 9.85 5.58 34.97
C GLU A 182 10.00 6.82 35.86
N VAL A 183 9.10 7.81 35.70
CA VAL A 183 9.10 9.01 36.56
C VAL A 183 8.74 8.67 38.01
N LEU A 184 7.85 7.71 38.25
CA LEU A 184 7.49 7.26 39.60
C LEU A 184 8.61 6.46 40.28
N ASP A 185 9.43 5.74 39.51
CA ASP A 185 10.56 4.96 40.01
C ASP A 185 11.76 5.87 40.37
N HIS A 186 12.02 6.90 39.57
CA HIS A 186 13.03 7.93 39.88
C HIS A 186 12.59 8.94 40.96
N GLY A 187 11.30 9.07 41.25
CA GLY A 187 10.80 9.88 42.37
C GLY A 187 10.87 9.18 43.74
N ARG A 188 11.31 7.92 43.79
CA ARG A 188 11.42 7.10 45.02
C ARG A 188 12.85 6.90 45.53
N VAL A 189 13.84 7.55 44.93
CA VAL A 189 15.26 7.57 45.39
C VAL A 189 15.62 8.87 46.09
#